data_AF-A0A1F2Y0T4-F1
#
_entry.id   AF-A0A1F2Y0T4-F1
#
_cell.length_a   1.000
_cell.length_b   1.000
_cell.length_c   1.000
_cell.angle_alpha   90.00
_cell.angle_beta   90.00
_cell.angle_gamma   90.00
#
_symmetry.space_group_name_H-M   'P 1'
#
loop_
_entity.id
_entity.type
_entity.pdbx_description
1 polymer ?
#
loop_
_entity_poly.entity_id
_entity_poly.type
_entity_poly.pdbx_seq_one_letter_code
_entity_poly.pdbx_strand_id
1 'polypeptide(L)' 'MTACVASLGFVPMALATGTGAEVQRPLATVVIGGIISSTLLTLVLLPVLYRWMNAKKETKV' A
#
# COMPACT_ATOMS: atom_id res chain seq x y z
N MET A 1 1.79 7.21 -9.73
CA MET A 1 2.11 6.28 -10.84
C MET A 1 2.29 4.84 -10.35
N THR A 2 3.20 4.59 -9.40
CA THR A 2 3.58 3.23 -8.94
C THR A 2 2.43 2.37 -8.41
N ALA A 3 1.59 2.90 -7.51
CA ALA A 3 0.47 2.15 -6.94
C ALA A 3 -0.58 1.74 -7.99
N CYS A 4 -0.87 2.60 -8.96
CA CYS A 4 -1.80 2.29 -10.05
C CYS A 4 -1.26 1.19 -10.95
N VAL A 5 0.02 1.27 -11.35
CA VAL A 5 0.67 0.23 -12.18
C VAL A 5 0.69 -1.11 -11.47
N ALA A 6 1.04 -1.13 -10.17
CA ALA A 6 1.04 -2.35 -9.38
C ALA A 6 -0.37 -2.95 -9.27
N SER A 7 -1.39 -2.13 -9.01
CA SER A 7 -2.78 -2.61 -8.90
C SER A 7 -3.33 -3.16 -10.22
N LEU A 8 -3.01 -2.52 -11.35
CA LEU A 8 -3.41 -2.97 -12.69
C LEU A 8 -2.83 -4.35 -13.05
N GLY A 9 -1.64 -4.69 -12.54
CA GLY A 9 -1.02 -6.01 -12.75
C GLY A 9 -1.77 -7.17 -12.06
N PHE A 10 -2.55 -6.89 -11.01
CA PHE A 10 -3.34 -7.90 -10.28
C PHE A 10 -4.78 -8.05 -10.79
N VAL A 11 -5.24 -7.17 -11.69
CA VAL A 11 -6.58 -7.22 -12.30
C VAL A 11 -6.88 -8.56 -13.01
N PRO A 12 -6.00 -9.11 -13.88
CA PRO A 12 -6.28 -10.40 -14.52
C PRO A 12 -6.34 -11.56 -13.52
N MET A 13 -5.59 -11.48 -12.43
CA MET A 13 -5.59 -12.47 -11.33
C MET A 13 -6.88 -12.41 -10.50
N ALA A 14 -7.47 -11.23 -10.34
CA ALA A 14 -8.77 -11.04 -9.68
C ALA A 14 -9.95 -11.54 -10.54
N LEU A 15 -9.83 -11.46 -11.86
CA LEU A 15 -10.89 -11.87 -12.79
C LEU A 15 -10.81 -13.35 -13.19
N ALA A 16 -9.63 -13.98 -13.11
CA ALA A 16 -9.43 -15.39 -13.44
C ALA A 16 -10.44 -16.31 -12.73
N THR A 17 -11.12 -17.16 -13.50
CA THR A 17 -12.13 -18.15 -13.05
C THR A 17 -11.67 -19.61 -13.20
N GLY A 18 -10.42 -19.84 -13.59
CA GLY A 18 -9.85 -21.19 -13.78
C GLY A 18 -9.46 -21.91 -12.48
N THR A 19 -9.04 -23.17 -12.58
CA THR A 19 -8.52 -23.97 -11.45
C THR A 19 -7.38 -23.24 -10.73
N GLY A 20 -7.51 -23.05 -9.41
CA GLY A 20 -6.58 -22.25 -8.60
C GLY A 20 -7.03 -20.80 -8.34
N ALA A 21 -8.10 -20.33 -8.99
CA ALA A 21 -8.69 -19.01 -8.75
C ALA A 21 -9.19 -18.82 -7.32
N GLU A 22 -9.57 -19.90 -6.63
CA GLU A 22 -10.01 -19.89 -5.23
C GLU A 22 -8.93 -19.33 -4.28
N VAL A 23 -7.66 -19.47 -4.65
CA VAL A 23 -6.53 -18.95 -3.85
C VAL A 23 -5.98 -17.64 -4.42
N GLN A 24 -6.00 -17.49 -5.75
CA GLN A 24 -5.44 -16.30 -6.42
C GLN A 24 -6.30 -15.04 -6.25
N ARG A 25 -7.63 -15.17 -6.29
CA ARG A 25 -8.56 -14.05 -6.11
C ARG A 25 -8.45 -13.37 -4.73
N PRO A 26 -8.49 -14.10 -3.60
CA PRO A 26 -8.34 -13.45 -2.29
C PRO A 26 -6.95 -12.83 -2.13
N LEU A 27 -5.89 -13.48 -2.62
CA LEU A 27 -4.53 -12.95 -2.55
C LEU A 27 -4.39 -11.64 -3.36
N ALA A 28 -4.87 -11.61 -4.60
CA ALA A 28 -4.86 -10.41 -5.43
C ALA A 28 -5.63 -9.25 -4.78
N THR A 29 -6.78 -9.55 -4.19
CA THR A 29 -7.62 -8.54 -3.52
C THR A 29 -6.93 -7.95 -2.29
N VAL A 30 -6.28 -8.79 -1.47
CA VAL A 30 -5.50 -8.35 -0.30
C VAL A 30 -4.32 -7.49 -0.71
N VAL A 31 -3.60 -7.87 -1.77
CA VAL A 31 -2.43 -7.11 -2.25
C VAL A 31 -2.83 -5.72 -2.75
N ILE A 32 -3.91 -5.60 -3.53
CA ILE A 32 -4.42 -4.30 -4.01
C ILE A 32 -4.81 -3.42 -2.81
N GLY A 33 -5.56 -3.96 -1.85
CA GLY A 33 -5.92 -3.23 -0.63
C GLY A 33 -4.71 -2.81 0.20
N GLY A 34 -3.70 -3.68 0.30
CA GLY A 34 -2.44 -3.41 1.00
C GLY A 34 -1.61 -2.30 0.37
N ILE A 35 -1.53 -2.25 -0.97
CA ILE A 35 -0.81 -1.19 -1.70
C ILE A 35 -1.48 0.17 -1.51
N ILE A 36 -2.81 0.21 -1.61
CA ILE A 36 -3.58 1.45 -1.40
C ILE A 36 -3.38 1.94 0.04
N SER A 37 -3.56 1.05 1.01
CA SER A 37 -3.42 1.37 2.43
C SER A 37 -2.00 1.82 2.78
N SER A 38 -0.98 1.13 2.28
CA SER A 38 0.43 1.48 2.51
C SER A 38 0.82 2.80 1.86
N THR A 39 0.25 3.14 0.70
CA THR A 39 0.48 4.43 0.04
C THR A 39 -0.09 5.58 0.87
N LEU A 40 -1.34 5.44 1.32
CA LEU A 40 -1.99 6.42 2.20
C LEU A 40 -1.25 6.53 3.53
N LEU A 41 -0.93 5.39 4.13
CA LEU A 41 -0.19 5.34 5.38
C LEU A 41 1.17 6.01 5.21
N THR A 42 1.91 5.79 4.14
CA THR A 42 3.21 6.44 3.92
C THR A 42 3.06 7.96 3.78
N LEU A 43 2.06 8.43 3.03
CA LEU A 43 1.79 9.87 2.88
C LEU A 43 1.45 10.57 4.20
N VAL A 44 0.88 9.86 5.18
CA VAL A 44 0.55 10.39 6.51
C VAL A 44 1.67 10.13 7.53
N LEU A 45 2.20 8.92 7.56
CA LEU A 45 3.22 8.45 8.50
C LEU A 45 4.51 9.23 8.30
N LEU A 46 4.93 9.46 7.04
CA LEU A 46 6.17 10.16 6.75
C LEU A 46 6.20 11.61 7.28
N PRO A 47 5.19 12.47 7.02
CA PRO A 47 5.18 13.82 7.61
C PRO A 47 4.98 13.81 9.12
N VAL A 48 4.19 12.87 9.68
CA VAL A 48 4.03 12.75 11.13
C VAL A 48 5.35 12.37 11.80
N LEU A 49 6.06 11.38 11.26
CA LEU A 49 7.37 10.96 11.75
C LEU A 49 8.40 12.09 11.61
N TYR A 50 8.39 12.80 10.48
CA TYR A 50 9.28 13.94 10.24
C TYR A 50 9.01 15.09 11.21
N ARG A 51 7.74 15.43 11.47
CA ARG A 51 7.38 16.44 12.47
C ARG A 51 7.78 16.01 13.87
N TRP A 52 7.59 14.75 14.23
CA TRP A 52 7.95 14.24 15.56
C TRP A 52 9.46 14.21 15.80
N MET A 53 10.23 13.80 14.79
CA MET A 53 11.70 13.85 14.84
C MET A 53 12.24 15.28 14.87
N ASN A 54 11.70 16.20 14.07
CA ASN A 54 12.14 17.61 14.09
C ASN A 54 11.69 18.33 15.37
N ALA A 55 10.51 18.04 15.91
CA ALA A 55 10.06 18.60 17.19
C ALA A 55 11.00 18.21 18.35
N LYS A 56 11.59 17.00 18.32
CA LYS A 56 12.64 16.60 19.28
C LYS A 56 13.97 17.33 19.08
N LYS A 57 14.22 17.92 17.90
CA LYS A 57 15.48 18.60 17.57
C LYS A 57 15.50 20.06 18.01
N GLU A 58 14.34 20.71 18.05
CA GLU A 58 14.15 22.12 18.47
C GLU A 58 14.20 22.32 19.99
N THR A 59 14.03 21.28 20.81
CA THR A 59 14.14 21.39 22.29
C THR A 59 15.59 21.27 22.81
N LYS A 60 16.58 21.37 21.91
CA LYS A 60 18.01 21.21 22.26
C LYS A 60 18.89 22.38 21.85
N VAL A 61 18.32 23.57 21.66
CA VAL A 61 19.04 24.84 21.48
C VAL A 61 18.78 25.74 22.66
#